data_AF-A0A363TM60-F1
#
_entry.id   AF-A0A363TM60-F1
#
_cell.length_a   1.000
_cell.length_b   1.000
_cell.length_c   1.000
_cell.angle_alpha   90.00
_cell.angle_beta   90.00
_cell.angle_gamma   90.00
#
_symmetry.space_group_name_H-M   'P 1'
#
loop_
_entity.id
_entity.type
_entity.pdbx_description
1 polymer ?
#
loop_
_entity_poly.entity_id
_entity_poly.type
_entity_poly.pdbx_seq_one_letter_code
_entity_poly.pdbx_strand_id
1 'polypeptide(L)' 'MSTQALTRNQQQAAPRLREAIVQLIAGLRRDLAGGYRPERHYMRGPGPRWHAKHARAEAAFAPGHAFA' A
#
# COMPACT_ATOMS: atom_id res chain seq x y z
N MET A 1 59.80 -7.81 17.27
CA MET A 1 58.98 -6.64 16.89
C MET A 1 57.95 -7.12 15.87
N SER A 2 56.79 -7.56 16.32
CA SER A 2 55.78 -8.23 15.50
C SER A 2 54.66 -7.26 15.09
N THR A 3 54.64 -6.88 13.82
CA THR A 3 53.55 -6.11 13.19
C THR A 3 52.51 -7.08 12.64
N GLN A 4 51.52 -7.44 13.44
CA GLN A 4 50.28 -8.05 12.96
C GLN A 4 49.11 -7.17 13.38
N ALA A 5 49.05 -5.99 12.79
CA ALA A 5 47.90 -5.11 12.88
C ALA A 5 46.94 -5.42 11.72
N LEU A 6 45.66 -5.49 12.06
CA LEU A 6 44.54 -5.16 11.17
C LEU A 6 44.06 -6.24 10.18
N THR A 7 43.95 -7.50 10.58
CA THR A 7 42.85 -8.32 10.05
C THR A 7 41.60 -7.99 10.86
N ARG A 8 41.06 -6.79 10.66
CA ARG A 8 39.73 -6.42 11.18
C ARG A 8 38.75 -7.34 10.51
N ASN A 9 38.53 -8.48 11.17
CA ASN A 9 37.46 -9.44 11.07
C ASN A 9 36.37 -9.02 10.07
N GLN A 10 36.66 -9.17 8.77
CA GLN A 10 35.72 -9.05 7.66
C GLN A 10 34.76 -10.24 7.65
N GLN A 11 34.62 -10.97 8.77
CA GLN A 11 33.51 -11.87 9.02
C GLN A 11 32.31 -11.04 9.49
N GLN A 12 31.88 -10.08 8.67
CA GLN A 12 30.48 -9.69 8.69
C GLN A 12 29.72 -10.89 8.16
N ALA A 13 29.33 -11.78 9.07
CA ALA A 13 28.71 -13.06 8.77
C ALA A 13 27.56 -12.85 7.79
N ALA A 14 27.77 -13.26 6.54
CA ALA A 14 26.76 -13.20 5.52
C ALA A 14 25.51 -13.89 6.08
N PRO A 15 24.35 -13.21 6.15
CA PRO A 15 23.15 -13.80 6.72
C PRO A 15 22.88 -15.09 5.96
N ARG A 16 22.69 -16.19 6.71
CA ARG A 16 22.22 -17.45 6.11
C ARG A 16 21.00 -17.11 5.27
N LEU A 17 20.89 -17.64 4.05
CA LEU A 17 19.87 -17.26 3.05
C LEU A 17 18.45 -17.04 3.64
N ARG A 18 18.05 -17.90 4.57
CA ARG A 18 16.77 -17.78 5.31
C ARG A 18 16.60 -16.45 6.05
N GLU A 19 17.63 -15.95 6.71
CA GLU A 19 17.59 -14.71 7.50
C GLU A 19 17.48 -13.50 6.57
N ALA A 20 18.17 -13.55 5.43
CA ALA A 20 18.06 -12.54 4.40
C ALA A 20 16.63 -12.49 3.83
N ILE A 21 16.03 -13.66 3.58
CA ILE A 21 14.63 -13.77 3.10
C ILE A 21 13.64 -13.23 4.15
N VAL A 22 13.80 -13.60 5.44
CA VAL A 22 12.92 -13.12 6.51
C VAL A 22 13.02 -11.60 6.65
N GLN A 23 14.23 -11.04 6.63
CA GLN A 23 14.42 -9.59 6.69
C GLN A 23 13.83 -8.86 5.48
N LEU A 24 13.97 -9.42 4.28
CA LEU A 24 13.37 -8.88 3.06
C LEU A 24 11.83 -8.86 3.18
N ILE A 25 11.21 -9.99 3.55
CA ILE A 25 9.75 -10.08 3.70
C ILE A 25 9.25 -9.13 4.79
N ALA A 26 9.95 -9.01 5.92
CA ALA A 26 9.58 -8.10 7.00
C ALA A 26 9.72 -6.61 6.63
N GLY A 27 10.64 -6.26 5.74
CA GLY A 27 10.75 -4.92 5.14
C GLY A 27 9.58 -4.65 4.20
N LEU A 28 9.39 -5.52 3.21
CA LEU A 28 8.32 -5.41 2.22
C LEU A 28 6.93 -5.35 2.87
N ARG A 29 6.69 -6.14 3.93
CA ARG A 29 5.43 -6.09 4.68
C ARG A 29 5.20 -4.74 5.35
N ARG A 30 6.23 -4.08 5.89
CA ARG A 30 6.08 -2.75 6.49
C ARG A 30 5.77 -1.69 5.44
N ASP A 31 6.42 -1.77 4.29
CA ASP A 31 6.23 -0.81 3.20
C ASP A 31 4.85 -0.98 2.52
N LEU A 32 4.41 -2.22 2.33
CA LEU A 32 3.12 -2.55 1.69
C LEU A 32 1.94 -2.52 2.66
N ALA A 33 2.15 -2.65 3.97
CA ALA A 33 1.10 -2.51 4.96
C ALA A 33 0.69 -1.04 5.21
N GLY A 34 1.25 -0.09 4.45
CA GLY A 34 0.67 1.24 4.32
C GLY A 34 -0.80 1.10 3.93
N GLY A 35 -1.69 1.37 4.89
CA GLY A 35 -3.12 1.18 4.72
C GLY A 35 -3.59 1.85 3.44
N TYR A 36 -4.24 1.08 2.56
CA TYR A 36 -4.90 1.60 1.38
C TYR A 36 -5.79 2.75 1.84
N ARG A 37 -5.38 4.00 1.54
CA ARG A 37 -6.14 5.20 1.89
C ARG A 37 -7.06 5.53 0.72
N PRO A 38 -8.31 5.01 0.71
CA PRO A 38 -9.26 5.36 -0.33
C PRO A 38 -9.43 6.87 -0.44
N GLU A 39 -9.27 7.61 0.66
CA GLU A 39 -9.28 9.07 0.76
C GLU A 39 -8.45 9.80 -0.31
N ARG A 40 -7.36 9.20 -0.81
CA ARG A 40 -6.50 9.80 -1.85
C ARG A 40 -6.82 9.32 -3.27
N HIS A 41 -7.53 8.19 -3.39
CA HIS A 41 -7.84 7.53 -4.67
C HIS A 41 -9.34 7.51 -5.02
N TYR A 42 -10.21 7.91 -4.10
CA TYR A 42 -11.68 7.89 -4.20
C TYR A 42 -12.31 9.28 -4.03
N MET A 43 -11.59 10.36 -4.34
CA MET A 43 -12.18 11.71 -4.42
C MET A 43 -12.69 12.05 -5.82
N ARG A 44 -12.60 11.11 -6.76
CA ARG A 44 -13.44 11.12 -7.94
C ARG A 44 -14.59 10.21 -7.62
N GLY A 45 -15.72 10.79 -7.24
CA GLY A 45 -16.97 10.06 -7.11
C GLY A 45 -17.27 9.20 -8.35
N PRO A 46 -18.36 8.43 -8.32
CA PRO A 46 -18.71 7.56 -9.44
C PRO A 46 -18.64 8.32 -10.78
N GLY A 47 -17.80 7.84 -11.71
CA GLY A 47 -17.61 8.52 -12.99
C GLY A 47 -18.88 8.50 -13.86
N PRO A 48 -18.89 9.22 -15.00
CA PRO A 48 -20.05 9.26 -15.91
C PRO A 48 -20.54 7.88 -16.35
N ARG A 49 -19.65 6.90 -16.46
CA ARG A 49 -19.99 5.50 -16.77
C ARG A 49 -20.74 4.79 -15.66
N TRP A 50 -20.56 5.19 -14.40
CA TRP A 50 -21.33 4.68 -13.27
C TRP A 50 -22.72 5.32 -13.27
N HIS A 51 -22.83 6.63 -13.46
CA HIS A 51 -24.13 7.30 -13.56
C HIS A 51 -24.95 6.76 -14.73
N ALA A 52 -24.35 6.50 -15.89
CA ALA A 52 -25.09 5.89 -17.02
C ALA A 52 -25.70 4.52 -16.68
N LYS A 53 -25.07 3.75 -15.79
CA LYS A 53 -25.59 2.44 -15.32
C LYS A 53 -26.65 2.58 -14.24
N HIS A 54 -26.52 3.59 -13.38
CA HIS A 54 -27.36 3.77 -12.19
C HIS A 54 -28.43 4.87 -12.33
N ALA A 55 -28.47 5.60 -13.45
CA ALA A 55 -29.44 6.67 -13.72
C ALA A 55 -30.89 6.19 -13.58
N ARG A 56 -31.17 4.93 -13.94
CA ARG A 56 -32.49 4.31 -13.75
C ARG A 56 -32.87 4.12 -12.27
N ALA A 57 -31.90 3.85 -11.41
CA ALA A 57 -32.12 3.68 -9.97
C ALA A 57 -32.18 5.03 -9.25
N GLU A 58 -31.39 6.02 -9.69
CA GLU A 58 -31.40 7.38 -9.15
C GLU A 58 -32.72 8.12 -9.44
N ALA A 59 -33.25 7.98 -10.67
CA ALA A 59 -34.56 8.53 -11.02
C ALA A 59 -35.74 7.91 -10.24
N ALA A 60 -35.59 6.67 -9.76
CA ALA A 60 -36.61 5.98 -8.97
C ALA A 60 -36.58 6.35 -7.47
N PHE A 61 -35.45 6.88 -6.97
CA PHE A 61 -35.29 7.25 -5.56
C PHE A 61 -35.53 8.76 -5.31
N ALA A 62 -35.80 9.58 -6.32
CA ALA A 62 -36.14 10.98 -6.12
C ALA A 62 -37.46 11.08 -5.32
N PRO A 63 -37.44 11.47 -4.02
CA PRO A 63 -38.67 11.79 -3.32
C PRO A 63 -39.19 13.06 -3.99
N GLY A 64 -40.40 13.01 -4.53
CA GLY A 64 -41.00 14.14 -5.23
C GLY A 64 -40.94 15.39 -4.38
N HIS A 65 -40.04 16.32 -4.72
CA HIS A 65 -40.11 17.66 -4.17
C HIS A 65 -41.18 18.43 -4.95
N ALA A 66 -42.43 18.16 -4.58
CA ALA A 66 -43.50 19.13 -4.67
C ALA A 66 -43.51 19.88 -3.33
N PHE A 67 -43.14 21.16 -3.33
CA PHE A 67 -43.99 22.26 -2.86
C PHE A 67 -43.26 23.59 -2.99
N ALA A 68 -44.00 24.55 -3.57
CA ALA A 68 -43.80 26.00 -3.65
C ALA A 68 -42.68 26.49 -4.57
#